data_AF-A0A6L6GBA3-F1
#
_entry.id   AF-A0A6L6GBA3-F1
#
_cell.length_a   1.000
_cell.length_b   1.000
_cell.length_c   1.000
_cell.angle_alpha   90.00
_cell.angle_beta   90.00
_cell.angle_gamma   90.00
#
_symmetry.space_group_name_H-M   'P 1'
#
loop_
_entity.id
_entity.type
_entity.pdbx_description
1 polymer ?
#
loop_
_entity_poly.entity_id
_entity_poly.type
_entity_poly.pdbx_seq_one_letter_code
_entity_poly.pdbx_strand_id
1 'polypeptide(L)'
;MHAEQLSQEKYDALLNQYMQIIQNTKVVLDSEDTSSTFAEQNKAFCERINAYQDIKKISEENKQLENASHMLLAANYYLERQSKSLELGGFSDSPFCKRK
;
A
#
# COMPACT_ATOMS: atom_id res chain seq x y z
N MET A 1 12.70 19.83 3.66
CA MET A 1 11.29 19.55 4.01
C MET A 1 11.31 18.82 5.34
N HIS A 2 10.69 19.39 6.38
CA HIS A 2 10.61 18.73 7.69
C HIS A 2 9.50 17.68 7.64
N ALA A 3 9.80 16.46 8.12
CA ALA A 3 8.81 15.39 8.26
C ALA A 3 7.64 15.88 9.11
N GLU A 4 6.40 15.66 8.67
CA GLU A 4 5.23 16.02 9.45
C GLU A 4 5.11 15.03 10.61
N GLN A 5 5.48 15.49 11.82
CA GLN A 5 5.32 14.70 13.02
C GLN A 5 3.83 14.61 13.38
N LEU A 6 3.25 13.44 13.13
CA LEU A 6 1.88 13.11 13.48
C LEU A 6 1.76 12.86 14.99
N SER A 7 0.58 13.12 15.53
CA SER A 7 0.18 12.53 16.81
C SER A 7 -0.15 11.05 16.63
N GLN A 8 -0.11 10.27 17.72
CA GLN A 8 -0.49 8.86 17.70
C GLN A 8 -1.90 8.66 17.11
N GLU A 9 -2.87 9.45 17.55
CA GLU A 9 -4.26 9.39 17.05
C GLU A 9 -4.37 9.63 15.54
N LYS A 10 -3.65 10.62 15.00
CA LYS A 10 -3.65 10.89 13.56
C LYS A 10 -2.97 9.78 12.77
N TYR A 11 -1.87 9.26 13.29
CA TYR A 11 -1.17 8.13 12.69
C TYR A 11 -2.08 6.89 12.63
N ASP A 12 -2.75 6.55 13.73
CA ASP A 12 -3.66 5.40 13.80
C ASP A 12 -4.88 5.59 12.89
N ALA A 13 -5.42 6.80 12.78
CA ALA A 13 -6.52 7.11 11.87
C ALA A 13 -6.12 6.90 10.40
N LEU A 14 -4.95 7.42 9.99
CA LEU A 14 -4.42 7.24 8.63
C LEU A 14 -4.11 5.76 8.35
N LEU A 15 -3.48 5.08 9.31
CA LEU A 15 -3.18 3.65 9.21
C LEU A 15 -4.46 2.83 9.02
N ASN A 16 -5.51 3.11 9.80
CA ASN A 16 -6.81 2.47 9.64
C ASN A 16 -7.42 2.72 8.25
N GLN A 17 -7.34 3.94 7.74
CA GLN A 17 -7.82 4.27 6.38
C GLN A 17 -7.07 3.44 5.32
N TYR A 18 -5.74 3.37 5.39
CA TYR A 18 -4.95 2.59 4.44
C TYR A 18 -5.20 1.08 4.57
N MET A 19 -5.38 0.59 5.79
CA MET A 19 -5.74 -0.81 6.04
C MET A 19 -7.11 -1.17 5.48
N GLN A 20 -8.09 -0.25 5.52
CA GLN A 20 -9.40 -0.44 4.87
C GLN A 20 -9.27 -0.53 3.35
N ILE A 21 -8.44 0.32 2.73
CA ILE A 21 -8.15 0.21 1.28
C ILE A 21 -7.56 -1.17 0.96
N ILE A 22 -6.59 -1.63 1.74
CA ILE A 22 -5.99 -2.95 1.57
C ILE A 22 -7.06 -4.04 1.69
N GLN A 23 -7.92 -4.00 2.70
CA GLN A 23 -8.99 -4.99 2.87
C GLN A 23 -9.99 -4.99 1.71
N ASN A 24 -10.44 -3.82 1.25
CA ASN A 24 -11.38 -3.70 0.14
C ASN A 24 -10.80 -4.27 -1.16
N THR A 25 -9.52 -4.05 -1.41
CA THR A 25 -8.84 -4.59 -2.59
C THR A 25 -8.68 -6.12 -2.54
N LYS A 26 -8.69 -6.76 -1.33
CA LYS A 26 -8.63 -8.24 -1.21
C LYS A 26 -9.81 -8.93 -1.85
N VAL A 27 -11.00 -8.35 -1.70
CA VAL A 27 -12.22 -8.90 -2.28
C VAL A 27 -12.13 -8.97 -3.80
N VAL A 28 -11.43 -8.01 -4.42
CA VAL A 28 -11.28 -7.90 -5.89
C VAL A 28 -10.12 -8.72 -6.41
N LEU A 29 -8.99 -8.73 -5.69
CA LEU A 29 -7.72 -9.28 -6.18
C LEU A 29 -7.47 -10.74 -5.76
N ASP A 30 -7.96 -11.12 -4.58
CA ASP A 30 -7.56 -12.37 -3.93
C ASP A 30 -8.73 -13.36 -3.79
N SER A 31 -9.94 -12.97 -4.19
CA SER A 31 -11.09 -13.89 -4.23
C SER A 31 -10.96 -14.84 -5.42
N GLU A 32 -11.38 -16.10 -5.27
CA GLU A 32 -11.38 -17.08 -6.36
C GLU A 32 -12.62 -16.93 -7.26
N ASP A 33 -13.69 -16.31 -6.74
CA ASP A 33 -15.00 -16.14 -7.40
C ASP A 33 -15.27 -14.68 -7.81
N THR A 34 -14.24 -13.95 -8.26
CA THR A 34 -14.41 -12.55 -8.66
C THR A 34 -14.98 -12.46 -10.08
N SER A 35 -16.14 -11.80 -10.20
CA SER A 35 -16.68 -11.32 -11.47
C SER A 35 -16.04 -9.99 -11.92
N SER A 36 -14.97 -9.55 -11.23
CA SER A 36 -14.34 -8.25 -11.47
C SER A 36 -13.61 -8.25 -12.79
N THR A 37 -13.87 -7.21 -13.57
CA THR A 37 -13.20 -6.94 -14.84
C THR A 37 -11.71 -6.67 -14.62
N PHE A 38 -10.92 -6.85 -15.68
CA PHE A 38 -9.49 -6.49 -15.66
C PHE A 38 -9.25 -5.04 -15.23
N ALA A 39 -10.12 -4.11 -15.62
CA ALA A 39 -10.01 -2.70 -15.23
C ALA A 39 -10.21 -2.50 -13.71
N GLU A 40 -11.14 -3.23 -13.10
CA GLU A 40 -11.37 -3.20 -11.65
C GLU A 40 -10.21 -3.84 -10.88
N GLN A 41 -9.70 -4.98 -11.37
CA GLN A 41 -8.51 -5.60 -10.80
C GLN A 41 -7.30 -4.67 -10.88
N ASN A 42 -7.05 -4.04 -12.02
CA ASN A 42 -5.95 -3.09 -12.16
C ASN A 42 -6.11 -1.88 -11.21
N LYS A 43 -7.33 -1.34 -11.09
CA LYS A 43 -7.62 -0.26 -10.16
C LYS A 43 -7.34 -0.68 -8.71
N ALA A 44 -7.87 -1.83 -8.29
CA ALA A 44 -7.68 -2.36 -6.94
C ALA A 44 -6.19 -2.65 -6.66
N PHE A 45 -5.47 -3.15 -7.65
CA PHE A 45 -4.03 -3.37 -7.57
C PHE A 45 -3.29 -2.07 -7.25
N CYS A 46 -3.58 -1.00 -8.00
CA CYS A 46 -2.95 0.29 -7.79
C CYS A 46 -3.34 0.97 -6.48
N GLU A 47 -4.60 0.85 -6.05
CA GLU A 47 -5.05 1.33 -4.75
C GLU A 47 -4.28 0.64 -3.61
N ARG A 48 -4.09 -0.68 -3.70
CA ARG A 48 -3.32 -1.45 -2.72
C ARG A 48 -1.84 -1.02 -2.69
N ILE A 49 -1.21 -0.85 -3.86
CA ILE A 49 0.18 -0.39 -3.94
C ILE A 49 0.34 0.99 -3.31
N ASN A 50 -0.55 1.93 -3.63
CA ASN A 50 -0.51 3.27 -3.08
C ASN A 50 -0.71 3.26 -1.56
N ALA A 51 -1.66 2.46 -1.04
CA ALA A 51 -1.86 2.32 0.40
C ALA A 51 -0.60 1.85 1.13
N TYR A 52 0.12 0.85 0.60
CA TYR A 52 1.39 0.42 1.20
C TYR A 52 2.51 1.46 1.06
N GLN A 53 2.56 2.22 -0.04
CA GLN A 53 3.51 3.33 -0.17
C GLN A 53 3.23 4.45 0.84
N ASP A 54 1.97 4.76 1.11
CA ASP A 54 1.58 5.76 2.09
C ASP A 54 1.86 5.28 3.52
N ILE A 55 1.56 4.01 3.85
CA ILE A 55 1.96 3.39 5.12
C ILE A 55 3.47 3.50 5.31
N LYS A 56 4.27 3.09 4.31
CA LYS A 56 5.72 3.22 4.36
C LYS A 56 6.14 4.66 4.68
N LYS A 57 5.59 5.64 3.97
CA LYS A 57 5.92 7.05 4.17
C LYS A 57 5.60 7.52 5.57
N ILE A 58 4.35 7.36 6.04
CA ILE A 58 3.94 7.87 7.35
C ILE A 58 4.67 7.16 8.49
N SER A 59 4.97 5.87 8.35
CA SER A 59 5.72 5.09 9.33
C SER A 59 7.20 5.45 9.35
N GLU A 60 7.79 5.77 8.21
CA GLU A 60 9.18 6.23 8.11
C GLU A 60 9.37 7.64 8.70
N GLU A 61 8.40 8.53 8.47
CA GLU A 61 8.40 9.90 9.01
C GLU A 61 8.08 9.94 10.51
N ASN A 62 7.47 8.88 11.07
CA ASN A 62 6.98 8.85 12.45
C ASN A 62 7.43 7.60 13.24
N LYS A 63 8.69 7.17 13.07
CA LYS A 63 9.26 5.96 13.71
C LYS A 63 9.13 5.90 15.23
N GLN A 64 8.97 7.05 15.89
CA GLN A 64 8.76 7.17 17.33
C GLN A 64 7.36 6.73 17.80
N LEU A 65 6.38 6.65 16.89
CA LEU A 65 5.00 6.29 17.21
C LEU A 65 4.84 4.77 17.34
N GLU A 66 3.81 4.36 18.07
CA GLU A 66 3.49 2.95 18.25
C GLU A 66 3.25 2.28 16.89
N ASN A 67 3.77 1.07 16.74
CA ASN A 67 3.63 0.23 15.55
C ASN A 67 4.24 0.81 14.25
N ALA A 68 4.79 2.04 14.24
CA ALA A 68 5.41 2.63 13.07
C ALA A 68 6.53 1.76 12.50
N SER A 69 7.44 1.29 13.34
CA SER A 69 8.53 0.41 12.88
C SER A 69 8.03 -0.92 12.30
N HIS A 70 6.97 -1.52 12.88
CA HIS A 70 6.37 -2.75 12.37
C HIS A 70 5.67 -2.52 11.03
N MET A 71 4.91 -1.44 10.90
CA MET A 71 4.20 -1.11 9.67
C MET A 71 5.16 -0.74 8.55
N LEU A 72 6.26 -0.04 8.86
CA LEU A 72 7.34 0.21 7.90
C LEU A 72 7.93 -1.10 7.36
N LEU A 73 8.21 -2.08 8.23
CA LEU A 73 8.71 -3.38 7.82
C LEU A 73 7.71 -4.12 6.93
N ALA A 74 6.44 -4.17 7.34
CA ALA A 74 5.38 -4.84 6.58
C ALA A 74 5.17 -4.22 5.20
N ALA A 75 5.15 -2.88 5.11
CA ALA A 75 5.00 -2.15 3.87
C ALA A 75 6.19 -2.38 2.91
N ASN A 76 7.42 -2.32 3.42
CA ASN A 76 8.60 -2.61 2.61
C ASN A 76 8.56 -4.05 2.07
N TYR A 77 8.27 -5.03 2.93
CA TYR A 77 8.20 -6.43 2.52
C TYR A 77 7.18 -6.65 1.40
N TYR A 78 5.99 -6.07 1.52
CA TYR A 78 4.96 -6.18 0.49
C TYR A 78 5.38 -5.51 -0.83
N LEU A 79 5.87 -4.27 -0.76
CA LEU A 79 6.25 -3.50 -1.96
C LEU A 79 7.42 -4.15 -2.70
N GLU A 80 8.43 -4.66 -1.98
CA GLU A 80 9.55 -5.39 -2.57
C GLU A 80 9.09 -6.67 -3.27
N ARG A 81 8.23 -7.45 -2.62
CA ARG A 81 7.65 -8.66 -3.23
C ARG A 81 6.88 -8.31 -4.49
N GLN A 82 6.11 -7.23 -4.48
CA GLN A 82 5.34 -6.83 -5.65
C GLN A 82 6.23 -6.33 -6.80
N SER A 83 7.30 -5.57 -6.51
CA SER A 83 8.27 -5.15 -7.53
C SER A 83 8.86 -6.36 -8.24
N LYS A 84 9.33 -7.35 -7.47
CA LYS A 84 9.89 -8.60 -8.02
C LYS A 84 8.89 -9.37 -8.87
N SER A 85 7.63 -9.46 -8.45
CA SER A 85 6.58 -10.11 -9.24
C SER A 85 6.33 -9.42 -10.58
N LEU A 86 6.35 -8.08 -10.60
CA LEU A 86 6.19 -7.30 -11.84
C LEU A 86 7.40 -7.45 -12.76
N GLU A 87 8.61 -7.37 -12.22
CA GLU A 87 9.87 -7.59 -12.95
C GLU A 87 9.91 -8.98 -13.60
N LEU A 88 9.57 -10.03 -12.84
CA LEU A 88 9.48 -11.40 -13.36
C LEU A 88 8.38 -11.55 -14.44
N GLY A 89 7.31 -10.76 -14.34
CA GLY A 89 6.26 -10.68 -15.35
C GLY A 89 6.64 -9.88 -16.60
N GLY A 90 7.86 -9.35 -16.69
CA GLY A 90 8.32 -8.52 -17.81
C GLY A 90 7.85 -7.06 -17.75
N PHE A 91 7.31 -6.62 -16.61
CA PHE A 91 6.89 -5.23 -16.36
C PHE A 91 7.97 -4.49 -15.56
N SER A 92 9.16 -4.33 -16.13
CA SER A 92 10.15 -3.39 -15.61
C SER A 92 9.81 -1.98 -16.09
N ASP A 93 9.67 -1.01 -15.17
CA ASP A 93 9.53 0.44 -15.43
C ASP A 93 8.16 1.00 -15.85
N SER A 94 7.05 0.26 -15.72
CA SER A 94 5.76 0.89 -16.01
C SER A 94 5.29 1.82 -14.87
N PRO A 95 4.88 3.07 -15.17
CA PRO A 95 4.12 3.92 -14.24
C PRO A 95 2.68 3.38 -14.13
N PHE A 96 2.54 2.09 -13.77
CA PHE A 96 1.29 1.34 -13.82
C PHE A 96 0.23 2.02 -12.93
N CYS A 97 0.70 2.52 -11.78
CA CYS A 97 -0.10 3.21 -10.79
C CYS A 97 0.33 4.68 -10.73
N LYS A 98 -0.15 5.49 -11.68
CA LYS A 98 -0.03 6.94 -11.55
C LYS A 98 -0.84 7.39 -10.33
N ARG A 99 -0.17 7.99 -9.34
CA ARG A 99 -0.88 8.74 -8.28
C ARG A 99 -1.61 9.90 -8.96
N LYS A 100 -2.92 10.00 -8.73
CA LYS A 100 -3.71 11.17 -9.17
C LYS A 100 -3.50 12.33 -8.22
#